data_AF-A0A945RQJ8-F1
#
_entry.id   AF-A0A945RQJ8-F1
#
_cell.length_a   1.000
_cell.length_b   1.000
_cell.length_c   1.000
_cell.angle_alpha   90.00
_cell.angle_beta   90.00
_cell.angle_gamma   90.00
#
_symmetry.space_group_name_H-M   'P 1'
#
loop_
_entity.id
_entity.type
_entity.pdbx_description
1 polymer ?
#
loop_
_entity_poly.entity_id
_entity_poly.type
_entity_poly.pdbx_seq_one_letter_code
_entity_poly.pdbx_strand_id
1 'polypeptide(L)' 'MLTRRLSDKIIAAHQTACEENHKVIADLLLEALEVDLSNIGGVGGDHRQWSKEMEEAFTLHEKVFGTIKLN' A
#
# COMPACT_ATOMS: atom_id res chain seq x y z
N MET A 1 21.83 -10.65 1.27
CA MET A 1 20.55 -10.91 0.58
C MET A 1 19.64 -9.74 0.89
N LEU A 2 19.14 -9.01 -0.11
CA LEU A 2 18.12 -7.98 0.10
C LEU A 2 16.83 -8.72 0.47
N THR A 3 16.55 -8.83 1.76
CA THR A 3 15.26 -9.33 2.25
C THR A 3 14.20 -8.35 1.74
N ARG A 4 13.38 -8.75 0.76
CA ARG A 4 12.27 -7.91 0.27
C ARG A 4 11.39 -7.52 1.45
N ARG A 5 11.09 -6.23 1.57
CA ARG A 5 10.30 -5.68 2.67
C ARG A 5 8.88 -6.25 2.58
N LEU A 6 8.18 -6.31 3.72
CA LEU A 6 6.81 -6.80 3.74
C LEU A 6 5.91 -5.89 2.89
N SER A 7 6.10 -4.56 3.00
CA SER A 7 5.53 -3.53 2.13
C SER A 7 5.62 -3.86 0.63
N ASP A 8 6.79 -4.26 0.11
CA ASP A 8 6.97 -4.57 -1.32
C ASP A 8 6.01 -5.68 -1.79
N LYS A 9 5.77 -6.68 -0.94
CA LYS A 9 4.87 -7.80 -1.23
C LYS A 9 3.41 -7.37 -1.17
N ILE A 10 3.08 -6.49 -0.22
CA ILE A 10 1.72 -5.94 -0.06
C ILE A 10 1.38 -5.07 -1.27
N ILE A 11 2.29 -4.21 -1.72
CA ILE A 11 2.11 -3.35 -2.90
C ILE A 11 1.89 -4.20 -4.15
N ALA A 12 2.72 -5.23 -4.37
CA ALA A 12 2.56 -6.11 -5.52
C ALA A 12 1.21 -6.85 -5.51
N ALA A 13 0.80 -7.36 -4.34
CA ALA A 13 -0.51 -8.03 -4.20
C ALA A 13 -1.68 -7.05 -4.38
N HIS A 14 -1.56 -5.82 -3.88
CA HIS A 14 -2.58 -4.78 -4.04
C HIS A 14 -2.77 -4.43 -5.50
N GLN A 15 -1.68 -4.28 -6.25
CA GLN A 15 -1.73 -4.02 -7.67
C GLN A 15 -2.44 -5.14 -8.42
N THR A 16 -2.13 -6.41 -8.14
CA THR A 16 -2.84 -7.55 -8.73
C THR A 16 -4.33 -7.53 -8.35
N ALA A 17 -4.68 -7.25 -7.10
CA ALA A 17 -6.08 -7.14 -6.69
C ALA A 17 -6.83 -6.01 -7.40
N CYS A 18 -6.15 -4.89 -7.70
CA CYS A 18 -6.69 -3.80 -8.52
C CYS A 18 -6.90 -4.23 -9.98
N GLU A 19 -5.92 -4.92 -10.58
CA GLU A 19 -5.99 -5.42 -11.96
C GLU A 19 -7.10 -6.47 -12.13
N GLU A 20 -7.30 -7.34 -11.13
CA GLU A 20 -8.36 -8.35 -11.10
C GLU A 20 -9.73 -7.80 -10.62
N ASN A 21 -9.81 -6.51 -10.29
CA ASN A 21 -11.02 -5.84 -9.82
C ASN A 21 -11.58 -6.44 -8.50
N HIS A 22 -10.70 -6.98 -7.66
CA HIS A 22 -11.01 -7.59 -6.37
C HIS A 22 -10.99 -6.54 -5.24
N LYS A 23 -12.01 -5.67 -5.21
CA LYS A 23 -12.07 -4.51 -4.30
C LYS A 23 -11.78 -4.86 -2.83
N VAL A 24 -12.47 -5.84 -2.27
CA VAL A 24 -12.34 -6.20 -0.83
C VAL A 24 -10.91 -6.63 -0.50
N ILE A 25 -10.24 -7.33 -1.41
CA ILE A 25 -8.85 -7.74 -1.23
C ILE A 25 -7.93 -6.51 -1.32
N ALA A 26 -8.17 -5.63 -2.29
CA ALA A 26 -7.41 -4.39 -2.42
C ALA A 26 -7.57 -3.46 -1.20
N ASP A 27 -8.77 -3.38 -0.61
CA ASP A 27 -9.03 -2.62 0.62
C ASP A 27 -8.19 -3.16 1.79
N LEU A 28 -8.25 -4.48 2.04
CA LEU A 28 -7.52 -5.15 3.13
C LEU A 28 -5.99 -5.04 2.96
N LEU A 29 -5.51 -5.11 1.72
CA LEU A 29 -4.08 -4.96 1.44
C LEU A 29 -3.61 -3.52 1.64
N LEU A 30 -4.46 -2.53 1.35
CA LEU A 30 -4.14 -1.13 1.58
C LEU A 30 -4.09 -0.80 3.09
N GLU A 31 -5.04 -1.32 3.87
CA GLU A 31 -5.01 -1.23 5.35
C GLU A 31 -3.77 -1.92 5.93
N ALA A 32 -3.43 -3.12 5.43
CA ALA A 32 -2.24 -3.83 5.86
C ALA A 32 -0.95 -3.04 5.55
N LEU A 33 -0.91 -2.37 4.39
CA LEU A 33 0.20 -1.49 4.02
C LEU A 33 0.31 -0.32 5.02
N GLU A 34 -0.80 0.34 5.35
CA GLU A 34 -0.83 1.43 6.32
C GLU A 34 -0.31 1.01 7.72
N VAL A 35 -0.70 -0.18 8.19
CA VAL A 35 -0.24 -0.74 9.47
C VAL A 35 1.25 -1.07 9.45
N ASP A 36 1.75 -1.72 8.40
CA ASP A 36 3.17 -2.06 8.26
C ASP A 36 4.04 -0.78 8.25
N LEU A 37 3.58 0.25 7.54
CA LEU A 37 4.27 1.53 7.41
C LEU A 37 4.22 2.35 8.71
N SER A 38 3.11 2.29 9.46
CA SER A 38 2.98 2.97 10.77
C SER A 38 3.94 2.43 11.82
N ASN A 39 4.39 1.18 11.69
CA ASN A 39 5.39 0.58 12.58
C ASN A 39 6.82 1.11 12.32
N ILE A 40 7.05 1.82 11.20
CA ILE A 40 8.38 2.23 10.71
C ILE A 40 8.61 3.75 10.91
N GLY A 41 7.96 4.33 11.92
CA GLY A 41 8.13 5.72 12.37
C GLY A 41 9.47 6.05 13.05
N GLY A 42 10.59 5.50 12.58
CA GLY A 42 11.94 5.82 13.03
C GLY A 42 12.60 6.89 12.15
N VAL A 43 13.15 7.93 12.78
CA VAL A 43 13.74 9.12 12.14
C VAL A 43 14.96 8.76 11.27
N GLY A 44 14.79 8.60 9.96
CA GLY A 44 15.93 8.59 9.04
C GLY A 44 15.64 8.09 7.63
N GLY A 45 15.78 8.97 6.63
CA GLY A 45 16.09 8.65 5.22
C GLY A 45 15.04 7.92 4.39
N ASP A 46 14.56 6.76 4.84
CA ASP A 46 13.66 5.85 4.12
C ASP A 46 12.25 6.43 3.96
N HIS A 47 11.84 7.33 4.87
CA HIS A 47 10.47 7.87 4.92
C HIS A 47 9.99 8.49 3.59
N ARG A 48 10.88 9.14 2.82
CA ARG A 48 10.51 9.80 1.55
C ARG A 48 10.15 8.83 0.43
N GLN A 49 10.91 7.73 0.30
CA GLN A 49 10.58 6.71 -0.70
C GLN A 49 9.29 5.99 -0.32
N TRP A 50 9.05 5.82 0.98
CA TRP A 50 7.88 5.13 1.53
C TRP A 50 6.60 5.93 1.39
N SER A 51 6.65 7.24 1.65
CA SER A 51 5.51 8.14 1.38
C SER A 51 5.09 8.08 -0.08
N LYS A 52 6.05 7.96 -1.01
CA LYS A 52 5.77 7.89 -2.44
C LYS A 52 5.09 6.58 -2.84
N GLU A 53 5.60 5.43 -2.39
CA GLU A 53 5.02 4.12 -2.69
C GLU A 53 3.59 3.98 -2.12
N MET A 54 3.35 4.55 -0.93
CA MET A 54 2.03 4.65 -0.33
C MET A 54 1.10 5.53 -1.16
N GLU A 55 1.52 6.75 -1.51
CA GLU A 55 0.74 7.68 -2.32
C GLU A 55 0.37 7.07 -3.68
N GLU A 56 1.29 6.33 -4.31
CA GLU A 56 1.03 5.59 -5.55
C GLU A 56 -0.02 4.49 -5.36
N ALA A 57 0.06 3.71 -4.28
CA ALA A 57 -0.92 2.65 -3.98
C ALA A 57 -2.33 3.21 -3.70
N PHE A 58 -2.43 4.30 -2.91
CA PHE A 58 -3.68 5.00 -2.66
C PHE A 58 -4.28 5.60 -3.94
N THR A 59 -3.44 6.25 -4.76
CA THR A 59 -3.86 6.83 -6.04
C THR A 59 -4.38 5.76 -7.00
N LEU A 60 -3.69 4.62 -7.09
CA LEU A 60 -4.14 3.49 -7.91
C LEU A 60 -5.49 2.97 -7.40
N HIS A 61 -5.63 2.78 -6.09
CA HIS A 61 -6.85 2.28 -5.50
C HIS A 61 -8.04 3.22 -5.77
N GLU A 62 -7.86 4.53 -5.55
CA GLU A 62 -8.91 5.51 -5.83
C GLU A 62 -9.27 5.55 -7.32
N LYS A 63 -8.29 5.42 -8.21
CA LYS A 63 -8.54 5.37 -9.65
C LYS A 63 -9.38 4.14 -10.06
N VAL A 64 -9.14 2.99 -9.44
CA VAL A 64 -9.79 1.73 -9.82
C VAL A 64 -11.18 1.58 -9.17
N PHE A 65 -11.31 1.94 -7.90
CA PHE A 65 -12.51 1.68 -7.11
C PHE A 65 -13.29 2.93 -6.67
N GLY A 66 -12.74 4.13 -6.91
CA GLY A 66 -13.29 5.39 -6.42
C GLY A 66 -12.86 5.70 -4.98
N THR A 67 -13.31 6.85 -4.45
CA THR A 67 -12.89 7.35 -3.14
C THR A 67 -13.20 6.34 -2.03
N ILE A 68 -12.15 5.94 -1.30
CA ILE A 68 -12.25 5.13 -0.09
C ILE A 68 -12.94 5.99 0.97
N LYS A 69 -14.15 5.62 1.39
CA LYS A 69 -14.69 6.09 2.66
C LYS A 69 -14.06 5.24 3.75
N LEU A 70 -12.95 5.71 4.31
CA LEU A 70 -12.45 5.22 5.59
C LEU A 70 -13.53 5.57 6.62
N ASN A 71 -14.15 4.55 7.22
CA ASN A 71 -15.14 4.71 8.28
C ASN A 71 -14.46 4.96 9.63
#